data_AF-A0A538HLC0-F1
#
_entry.id   AF-A0A538HLC0-F1
#
_cell.length_a   1.000
_cell.length_b   1.000
_cell.length_c   1.000
_cell.angle_alpha   90.00
_cell.angle_beta   90.00
_cell.angle_gamma   90.00
#
_symmetry.space_group_name_H-M   'P 1'
#
loop_
_entity.id
_entity.type
_entity.pdbx_description
1 polymer ?
#
loop_
_entity_poly.entity_id
_entity_poly.type
_entity_poly.pdbx_seq_one_letter_code
_entity_poly.pdbx_strand_id
1 'polypeptide(L)'
;MFRERVSRPRSTPPPVADFGLSPAHPKTADDVRLYDFSYDPGGVGIATRRWDFGDGDTSTKVSPRHRFDSGGSYDVRLTVTTFDGRETTAVRSLRVE
;
A
#
# COMPACT_ATOMS: atom_id res chain seq x y z
N MET A 1 -24.73 40.10 17.08
CA MET A 1 -23.63 39.35 17.71
C MET A 1 -23.53 37.98 17.03
N PHE A 2 -22.77 37.88 15.93
CA PHE A 2 -22.55 36.59 15.26
C PHE A 2 -21.32 35.94 15.88
N ARG A 3 -21.52 34.90 16.69
CA ARG A 3 -20.42 34.01 17.05
C ARG A 3 -20.21 33.09 15.85
N GLU A 4 -19.18 33.37 15.05
CA GLU A 4 -18.63 32.41 14.10
C GLU A 4 -18.37 31.13 14.86
N ARG A 5 -19.16 30.09 14.58
CA ARG A 5 -18.79 28.73 14.95
C ARG A 5 -17.56 28.44 14.11
N VAL A 6 -16.38 28.57 14.69
CA VAL A 6 -15.17 27.98 14.14
C VAL A 6 -15.45 26.48 14.11
N SER A 7 -15.91 26.01 12.96
CA SER A 7 -15.99 24.59 12.66
C SER A 7 -14.57 24.09 12.81
N ARG A 8 -14.29 23.20 13.78
CA ARG A 8 -13.00 22.50 13.81
C ARG A 8 -12.77 21.97 12.39
N PRO A 9 -11.58 22.17 11.77
CA PRO A 9 -11.34 21.56 10.47
C PRO A 9 -11.69 20.08 10.60
N ARG A 10 -12.55 19.57 9.70
CA ARG A 10 -12.87 18.14 9.69
C ARG A 10 -11.54 17.42 9.48
N SER A 11 -10.97 16.86 10.54
CA SER A 11 -9.87 15.93 10.44
C SER A 11 -10.45 14.68 9.82
N THR A 12 -10.38 14.58 8.50
CA THR A 12 -10.72 13.34 7.80
C THR A 12 -9.77 12.24 8.30
N PRO A 13 -10.21 10.97 8.39
CA PRO A 13 -9.29 9.87 8.67
C PRO A 13 -8.13 9.79 7.65
N PRO A 14 -6.98 9.19 8.00
CA PRO A 14 -5.93 8.87 7.02
C PRO A 14 -6.38 7.71 6.10
N PRO A 15 -5.72 7.51 4.94
CA PRO A 15 -5.97 6.34 4.11
C PRO A 15 -5.58 5.05 4.85
N VAL A 16 -6.16 3.94 4.46
CA VAL A 16 -5.80 2.59 4.92
C VAL A 16 -5.06 1.89 3.79
N ALA A 17 -3.79 1.55 4.01
CA ALA A 17 -3.04 0.65 3.14
C ALA A 17 -3.38 -0.80 3.50
N ASP A 18 -3.72 -1.62 2.51
CA ASP A 18 -3.92 -3.05 2.70
C ASP A 18 -3.64 -3.79 1.39
N PHE A 19 -3.12 -5.02 1.48
CA PHE A 19 -2.85 -5.81 0.30
C PHE A 19 -2.82 -7.33 0.51
N GLY A 20 -3.14 -8.02 -0.58
CA GLY A 20 -3.00 -9.46 -0.74
C GLY A 20 -1.93 -9.84 -1.75
N LEU A 21 -1.59 -11.13 -1.77
CA LEU A 21 -0.69 -11.72 -2.76
C LEU A 21 -1.17 -13.11 -3.16
N SER A 22 -0.86 -13.53 -4.38
CA SER A 22 -1.09 -14.89 -4.87
C SER A 22 0.08 -15.31 -5.78
N PRO A 23 0.62 -16.53 -5.61
CA PRO A 23 0.25 -17.55 -4.61
C PRO A 23 0.65 -17.16 -3.18
N ALA A 24 -0.03 -17.71 -2.17
CA ALA A 24 0.26 -17.43 -0.76
C ALA A 24 1.63 -17.93 -0.27
N HIS A 25 2.16 -18.96 -0.95
CA HIS A 25 3.46 -19.56 -0.71
C HIS A 25 4.22 -19.62 -2.04
N PRO A 26 4.80 -18.50 -2.50
CA PRO A 26 5.52 -18.45 -3.74
C PRO A 26 6.85 -19.18 -3.65
N LYS A 27 7.25 -19.76 -4.79
CA LYS A 27 8.59 -20.28 -5.00
C LYS A 27 9.41 -19.27 -5.77
N THR A 28 10.71 -19.49 -5.75
CA THR A 28 11.66 -18.78 -6.57
C THR A 28 11.20 -18.79 -8.02
N ALA A 29 11.22 -17.62 -8.65
CA ALA A 29 10.79 -17.42 -10.02
C ALA A 29 9.28 -17.65 -10.30
N ASP A 30 8.42 -17.70 -9.28
CA ASP A 30 6.97 -17.60 -9.51
C ASP A 30 6.55 -16.17 -9.93
N ASP A 31 5.51 -16.06 -10.75
CA ASP A 31 4.85 -14.78 -11.05
C ASP A 31 3.90 -14.42 -9.90
N VAL A 32 4.39 -13.65 -8.92
CA VAL A 32 3.61 -13.26 -7.75
C VAL A 32 2.76 -12.05 -8.10
N ARG A 33 1.45 -12.18 -7.99
CA ARG A 33 0.51 -11.06 -8.15
C ARG A 33 0.20 -10.42 -6.81
N LEU A 34 0.36 -9.11 -6.72
CA LEU A 34 0.00 -8.31 -5.56
C LEU A 34 -1.32 -7.58 -5.82
N TYR A 35 -2.21 -7.58 -4.85
CA TYR A 35 -3.53 -6.96 -4.93
C TYR A 35 -3.63 -5.81 -3.94
N ASP A 36 -3.89 -4.61 -4.44
CA ASP A 36 -4.20 -3.44 -3.60
C ASP A 36 -5.65 -3.52 -3.09
N PHE A 37 -5.82 -3.56 -1.77
CA PHE A 37 -7.10 -3.46 -1.05
C PHE A 37 -7.23 -2.14 -0.29
N SER A 38 -6.33 -1.19 -0.55
CA SER A 38 -6.28 0.10 0.13
C SER A 38 -7.51 0.94 -0.18
N TYR A 39 -7.93 1.73 0.80
CA TYR A 39 -9.05 2.65 0.66
C TYR A 39 -8.86 3.89 1.52
N ASP A 40 -9.55 4.97 1.16
CA ASP A 40 -9.51 6.22 1.92
C ASP A 40 -10.88 6.51 2.55
N PRO A 41 -11.07 6.25 3.86
CA PRO A 41 -12.30 6.60 4.56
C PRO A 41 -12.50 8.10 4.73
N GLY A 42 -11.47 8.91 4.50
CA GLY A 42 -11.53 10.38 4.48
C GLY A 42 -12.18 10.98 3.24
N GLY A 43 -12.33 10.20 2.17
CA GLY A 43 -12.96 10.62 0.91
C GLY A 43 -12.14 11.64 0.10
N VAL A 44 -10.86 11.83 0.43
CA VAL A 44 -9.91 12.65 -0.34
C VAL A 44 -9.50 11.93 -1.62
N GLY A 45 -9.41 10.60 -1.58
CA GLY A 45 -8.99 9.73 -2.67
C GLY A 45 -7.48 9.46 -2.65
N ILE A 46 -7.11 8.24 -3.04
CA ILE A 46 -5.72 7.79 -3.12
C ILE A 46 -5.10 8.27 -4.44
N ALA A 47 -4.10 9.14 -4.34
CA ALA A 47 -3.35 9.70 -5.45
C ALA A 47 -2.30 8.72 -5.98
N THR A 48 -1.47 8.16 -5.10
CA THR A 48 -0.33 7.31 -5.49
C THR A 48 -0.26 6.02 -4.69
N ARG A 49 0.36 5.01 -5.31
CA ARG A 49 0.76 3.74 -4.68
C ARG A 49 2.24 3.56 -4.95
N ARG A 50 2.98 3.10 -3.95
CA ARG A 50 4.37 2.70 -4.07
C ARG A 50 4.56 1.36 -3.41
N TRP A 51 5.02 0.41 -4.21
CA TRP A 51 5.44 -0.90 -3.78
C TRP A 51 6.94 -0.94 -3.62
N ASP A 52 7.41 -1.52 -2.53
CA ASP A 52 8.77 -1.97 -2.33
C ASP A 52 8.69 -3.48 -2.05
N PHE A 53 9.32 -4.28 -2.91
CA PHE A 53 9.22 -5.73 -2.79
C PHE A 53 10.20 -6.31 -1.77
N GLY A 54 11.12 -5.50 -1.23
CA GLY A 54 12.12 -5.92 -0.23
C GLY A 54 13.35 -6.60 -0.82
N ASP A 55 13.44 -6.73 -2.15
CA ASP A 55 14.59 -7.27 -2.89
C ASP A 55 15.40 -6.21 -3.64
N GLY A 56 14.99 -4.93 -3.52
CA GLY A 56 15.59 -3.80 -4.22
C GLY A 56 14.72 -3.24 -5.34
N ASP A 57 13.72 -4.00 -5.81
CA ASP A 57 12.80 -3.55 -6.85
C ASP A 57 11.56 -2.85 -6.28
N THR A 58 10.97 -1.98 -7.10
CA THR A 58 9.80 -1.17 -6.71
C THR A 58 8.76 -1.08 -7.84
N SER A 59 7.53 -0.69 -7.51
CA SER A 59 6.49 -0.43 -8.50
C SER A 59 5.55 0.69 -8.09
N THR A 60 4.93 1.35 -9.07
CA THR A 60 3.87 2.36 -8.85
C THR A 60 2.52 1.93 -9.42
N LYS A 61 2.41 0.70 -9.92
CA LYS A 61 1.13 0.13 -10.39
C LYS A 61 0.22 -0.11 -9.19
N VAL A 62 -1.09 -0.05 -9.43
CA VAL A 62 -2.11 -0.37 -8.40
C VAL A 62 -1.90 -1.80 -7.89
N SER A 63 -1.93 -2.78 -8.80
CA SER A 63 -1.76 -4.21 -8.48
C SER A 63 -0.67 -4.81 -9.37
N PRO A 64 0.63 -4.69 -9.01
CA PRO A 64 1.74 -5.18 -9.81
C PRO A 64 1.84 -6.70 -9.79
N ARG A 65 2.66 -7.20 -10.70
CA ARG A 65 3.22 -8.54 -10.64
C ARG A 65 4.72 -8.41 -10.42
N HIS A 66 5.30 -9.33 -9.67
CA HIS A 66 6.72 -9.34 -9.35
C HIS A 66 7.25 -10.78 -9.27
N ARG A 67 8.53 -10.96 -9.59
CA ARG A 67 9.21 -12.24 -9.58
C ARG A 67 10.43 -12.14 -8.68
N PHE A 68 10.52 -13.01 -7.69
CA PHE A 68 11.67 -13.08 -6.79
C PHE A 68 12.68 -14.11 -7.31
N ASP A 69 13.91 -13.67 -7.57
CA ASP A 69 14.94 -14.51 -8.20
C ASP A 69 15.68 -15.43 -7.23
N SER A 70 15.55 -15.21 -5.92
CA SER A 70 16.13 -16.05 -4.88
C SER A 70 15.11 -16.42 -3.80
N GLY A 71 15.30 -17.57 -3.17
CA GLY A 71 14.57 -17.94 -1.96
C GLY A 71 15.01 -17.05 -0.78
N GLY A 72 14.08 -16.72 0.11
CA GLY A 72 14.35 -15.80 1.20
C GLY A 72 13.10 -15.29 1.91
N SER A 73 13.29 -14.32 2.80
CA SER A 73 12.21 -13.58 3.44
C SER A 73 12.28 -12.13 2.99
N TYR A 74 11.17 -11.63 2.47
CA TYR A 74 11.04 -10.30 1.88
C TYR A 74 9.96 -9.52 2.61
N ASP A 75 10.28 -8.31 3.08
CA ASP A 75 9.27 -7.40 3.64
C ASP A 75 8.67 -6.57 2.51
N VAL A 76 7.56 -7.05 1.97
CA VAL A 76 6.82 -6.32 0.94
C VAL A 76 6.08 -5.17 1.60
N ARG A 77 6.23 -3.95 1.06
CA ARG A 77 5.60 -2.74 1.56
C ARG A 77 4.73 -2.11 0.48
N LEU A 78 3.51 -1.74 0.85
CA LEU A 78 2.63 -0.88 0.05
C LEU A 78 2.42 0.44 0.80
N THR A 79 2.90 1.52 0.21
CA THR A 79 2.66 2.88 0.66
C THR A 79 1.62 3.55 -0.22
N VAL A 80 0.55 4.08 0.38
CA VAL A 80 -0.50 4.82 -0.32
C VAL A 80 -0.52 6.27 0.15
N THR A 81 -0.66 7.19 -0.79
CA THR A 81 -0.71 8.63 -0.51
C THR A 81 -1.99 9.23 -1.07
N THR A 82 -2.72 10.02 -0.28
CA THR A 82 -3.93 10.75 -0.72
C THR A 82 -3.58 12.06 -1.43
N PHE A 83 -4.56 12.66 -2.13
CA PHE A 83 -4.36 13.94 -2.82
C PHE A 83 -4.04 15.13 -1.89
N ASP A 84 -4.38 15.04 -0.61
CA ASP A 84 -3.99 16.02 0.42
C ASP A 84 -2.63 15.67 1.09
N GLY A 85 -1.92 14.68 0.57
CA GLY A 85 -0.55 14.34 0.95
C GLY A 85 -0.42 13.44 2.18
N ARG A 86 -1.50 12.83 2.66
CA ARG A 86 -1.41 11.89 3.79
C ARG A 86 -1.02 10.52 3.31
N GLU A 87 -0.21 9.85 4.12
CA GLU A 87 0.40 8.59 3.74
C GLU A 87 0.21 7.52 4.82
N THR A 88 -0.08 6.29 4.39
CA THR A 88 0.02 5.10 5.24
C THR A 88 0.71 3.97 4.51
N THR A 89 1.33 3.07 5.28
CA THR A 89 2.07 1.92 4.75
C THR A 89 1.61 0.63 5.39
N ALA A 90 1.34 -0.39 4.58
CA ALA A 90 1.18 -1.76 4.99
C ALA A 90 2.47 -2.54 4.72
N VAL A 91 2.83 -3.45 5.63
CA VAL A 91 3.99 -4.33 5.49
C VAL A 91 3.56 -5.77 5.68
N ARG A 92 4.01 -6.67 4.81
CA ARG A 92 3.81 -8.11 4.95
C ARG A 92 5.10 -8.85 4.62
N SER A 93 5.56 -9.67 5.56
CA SER A 93 6.68 -10.57 5.32
C SER A 93 6.24 -11.75 4.45
N LEU A 94 6.94 -11.93 3.33
CA LEU A 94 6.73 -12.97 2.35
C LEU A 94 7.92 -13.92 2.37
N ARG A 95 7.65 -15.21 2.60
CA ARG A 95 8.66 -16.26 2.47
C ARG A 95 8.58 -16.84 1.06
N VAL A 96 9.69 -16.79 0.34
CA VAL A 96 9.87 -17.40 -0.98
C VAL A 96 10.75 -18.64 -0.80
N GLU A 97 10.29 -19.77 -1.33
CA GLU A 97 10.98 -21.08 -1.23
C GLU A 97 11.77 -21.47 -2.48
#